data_AF-A0A7S4R456-F1
#
_entry.id   AF-A0A7S4R456-F1
#
_cell.length_a   1.000
_cell.length_b   1.000
_cell.length_c   1.000
_cell.angle_alpha   90.00
_cell.angle_beta   90.00
_cell.angle_gamma   90.00
#
_symmetry.space_group_name_H-M   'P 1'
#
loop_
_entity.id
_entity.type
_entity.pdbx_description
1 polymer ?
#
loop_
_entity_poly.entity_id
_entity_poly.type
_entity_poly.pdbx_seq_one_letter_code
_entity_poly.pdbx_strand_id
1 'polypeptide(L)'
;AIRRRDQFVGRAQELANLAWAVAPCDFRNATLLDSIASAAMPTSTEQFTAQELTNLLWSFASLKCRHTPLLQSIAASSRARSIQANSQNLVNTAWALDVLDWADPEGMLHMIDTFTRTSHNALGIEWTTLAAIVEKEGLAPHLPEFLRGFEDLVLQPAMAHLAALRKAATDAVLTECMKAFQDWVVALQVPSLGAEHTRHALLAAGATSEGRGPEAADQDWVRRAHDAVLEAVWWSCPHAAVSSQGVVAWVSARLEVVGGVVVSEPGRVFVADDSAEHSILVERMLQPIYLQVPRNGHAERRALISLLRQVSRAFSYEHRECWDETRGTVQLYASHFPCISCLASVAQFCRRLPRVTVQVEFGNAWTDWQERPLPEQSSEGTPILAIGRAA
;
A
#
# COMPACT_ATOMS: atom_id res chain seq x y z
N ALA A 1 12.39 31.62 6.50
CA ALA A 1 10.92 31.52 6.61
C ALA A 1 10.43 31.89 8.00
N ILE A 2 10.56 31.04 9.04
CA ILE A 2 9.92 31.22 10.36
C ILE A 2 10.13 32.62 10.99
N ARG A 3 11.35 33.16 10.97
CA ARG A 3 11.64 34.50 11.50
C ARG A 3 11.15 35.64 10.61
N ARG A 4 11.07 35.42 9.29
CA ARG A 4 10.69 36.43 8.30
C ARG A 4 9.17 36.51 8.10
N ARG A 5 8.42 35.43 8.37
CA ARG A 5 6.95 35.35 8.28
C ARG A 5 6.40 35.96 6.98
N ASP A 6 5.68 37.07 7.09
CA ASP A 6 5.08 37.88 6.04
C ASP A 6 6.11 38.52 5.08
N GLN A 7 7.35 38.69 5.53
CA GLN A 7 8.48 39.17 4.71
C GLN A 7 9.25 38.02 4.03
N PHE A 8 8.83 36.77 4.21
CA PHE A 8 9.43 35.64 3.53
C PHE A 8 8.99 35.64 2.05
N VAL A 9 9.97 35.66 1.16
CA VAL A 9 9.78 35.59 -0.30
C VAL A 9 10.75 34.56 -0.88
N GLY A 10 10.42 34.00 -2.04
CA GLY A 10 11.25 33.05 -2.77
C GLY A 10 10.71 32.82 -4.18
N ARG A 11 11.56 32.28 -5.06
CA ARG A 11 11.11 31.82 -6.39
C ARG A 11 10.22 30.58 -6.26
N ALA A 12 9.39 30.31 -7.26
CA ALA A 12 8.50 29.14 -7.30
C ALA A 12 9.22 27.83 -6.93
N GLN A 13 10.35 27.56 -7.58
CA GLN A 13 11.19 26.40 -7.31
C GLN A 13 11.69 26.30 -5.86
N GLU A 14 12.12 27.42 -5.28
CA GLU A 14 12.67 27.49 -3.92
C GLU A 14 11.58 27.21 -2.87
N LEU A 15 10.38 27.74 -3.10
CA LEU A 15 9.21 27.52 -2.25
C LEU A 15 8.76 26.06 -2.30
N ALA A 16 8.65 25.50 -3.51
CA ALA A 16 8.27 24.10 -3.72
C ALA A 16 9.31 23.15 -3.11
N ASN A 17 10.61 23.39 -3.32
CA ASN A 17 11.68 22.56 -2.76
C ASN A 17 11.74 22.65 -1.23
N LEU A 18 11.52 23.84 -0.65
CA LEU A 18 11.46 23.98 0.80
C LEU A 18 10.30 23.19 1.40
N ALA A 19 9.11 23.30 0.81
CA ALA A 19 7.94 22.52 1.24
C ALA A 19 8.20 21.01 1.11
N TRP A 20 8.75 20.58 -0.03
CA TRP A 20 9.05 19.18 -0.30
C TRP A 20 10.12 18.61 0.61
N ALA A 21 11.14 19.39 0.98
CA ALA A 21 12.20 18.95 1.88
C ALA A 21 11.70 18.71 3.32
N VAL A 22 10.72 19.50 3.80
CA VAL A 22 10.22 19.39 5.18
C VAL A 22 9.12 18.34 5.35
N ALA A 23 8.44 17.96 4.27
CA ALA A 23 7.33 17.00 4.29
C ALA A 23 7.72 15.57 4.69
N PRO A 24 8.76 14.93 4.09
CA PRO A 24 9.22 13.60 4.52
C PRO A 24 9.73 13.54 5.96
N CYS A 25 10.19 14.68 6.49
CA CYS A 25 10.62 14.81 7.89
C CYS A 25 9.45 14.98 8.88
N ASP A 26 8.21 14.99 8.41
CA ASP A 26 7.01 15.28 9.19
C ASP A 26 7.13 16.59 10.01
N PHE A 27 7.84 17.59 9.46
CA PHE A 27 8.11 18.84 10.18
C PHE A 27 6.91 19.80 10.09
N ARG A 28 5.94 19.61 10.98
CA ARG A 28 4.68 20.37 11.05
C ARG A 28 4.84 21.69 11.82
N ASN A 29 5.48 22.69 11.21
CA ASN A 29 5.56 24.04 11.78
C ASN A 29 4.56 24.99 11.09
N ALA A 30 3.50 25.39 11.80
CA ALA A 30 2.45 26.25 11.25
C ALA A 30 3.01 27.57 10.67
N THR A 31 3.88 28.25 11.42
CA THR A 31 4.48 29.52 10.95
C THR A 31 5.31 29.34 9.67
N LEU A 32 6.05 28.25 9.53
CA LEU A 32 6.79 27.93 8.30
C LEU A 32 5.82 27.72 7.13
N LEU A 33 4.80 26.90 7.32
CA LEU A 33 3.83 26.55 6.28
C LEU A 33 3.01 27.78 5.84
N ASP A 34 2.58 28.62 6.78
CA ASP A 34 1.91 29.90 6.49
C ASP A 34 2.84 30.85 5.73
N SER A 35 4.13 30.89 6.08
CA SER A 35 5.11 31.72 5.35
C SER A 35 5.28 31.24 3.91
N ILE A 36 5.37 29.91 3.70
CA ILE A 36 5.47 29.32 2.37
C ILE A 36 4.20 29.61 1.56
N ALA A 37 3.03 29.41 2.16
CA ALA A 37 1.74 29.66 1.51
C ALA A 37 1.59 31.13 1.11
N SER A 38 1.90 32.06 2.02
CA SER A 38 1.85 33.50 1.78
C SER A 38 2.80 33.93 0.66
N ALA A 39 4.00 33.35 0.60
CA ALA A 39 4.97 33.62 -0.47
C ALA A 39 4.55 33.01 -1.82
N ALA A 40 3.85 31.87 -1.81
CA ALA A 40 3.46 31.14 -3.02
C ALA A 40 2.21 31.73 -3.69
N MET A 41 1.21 32.21 -2.94
CA MET A 41 -0.06 32.70 -3.50
C MET A 41 0.07 33.83 -4.54
N PRO A 42 0.95 34.84 -4.40
CA PRO A 42 1.09 35.89 -5.41
C PRO A 42 1.74 35.43 -6.71
N THR A 43 2.38 34.25 -6.72
CA THR A 43 3.21 33.75 -7.83
C THR A 43 2.71 32.43 -8.42
N SER A 44 1.78 31.76 -7.75
CA SER A 44 1.25 30.41 -8.06
C SER A 44 0.66 30.27 -9.46
N THR A 45 0.06 31.32 -10.01
CA THR A 45 -0.68 31.26 -11.28
C THR A 45 0.21 31.33 -12.52
N GLU A 46 1.32 32.07 -12.48
CA GLU A 46 2.13 32.34 -13.69
C GLU A 46 3.54 31.74 -13.65
N GLN A 47 4.14 31.62 -12.45
CA GLN A 47 5.58 31.31 -12.34
C GLN A 47 5.89 29.85 -11.99
N PHE A 48 4.93 29.10 -11.45
CA PHE A 48 5.14 27.69 -11.12
C PHE A 48 4.96 26.80 -12.36
N THR A 49 5.89 25.85 -12.50
CA THR A 49 5.74 24.69 -13.38
C THR A 49 4.75 23.69 -12.80
N ALA A 50 4.27 22.75 -13.62
CA ALA A 50 3.40 21.66 -13.14
C ALA A 50 4.04 20.86 -11.99
N GLN A 51 5.33 20.54 -12.11
CA GLN A 51 6.07 19.81 -11.08
C GLN A 51 6.16 20.59 -9.76
N GLU A 52 6.42 21.90 -9.81
CA GLU A 52 6.51 22.71 -8.59
C GLU A 52 5.15 22.88 -7.90
N LEU A 53 4.06 23.03 -8.66
CA LEU A 53 2.69 23.02 -8.13
C LEU A 53 2.37 21.70 -7.45
N THR A 54 2.67 20.58 -8.11
CA THR A 54 2.49 19.23 -7.54
C THR A 54 3.31 19.06 -6.26
N ASN A 55 4.59 19.46 -6.25
CA ASN A 55 5.44 19.34 -5.08
C ASN A 55 4.89 20.15 -3.90
N LEU A 56 4.43 21.37 -4.15
CA LEU A 56 3.83 22.20 -3.12
C LEU A 56 2.56 21.55 -2.56
N LEU A 57 1.65 21.13 -3.43
CA LEU A 57 0.39 20.50 -3.03
C LEU A 57 0.62 19.19 -2.27
N TRP A 58 1.49 18.30 -2.78
CA TRP A 58 1.87 17.04 -2.15
C TRP A 58 2.49 17.26 -0.77
N SER A 59 3.30 18.30 -0.59
CA SER A 59 3.92 18.63 0.69
C SER A 59 2.89 19.06 1.73
N PHE A 60 1.94 19.91 1.34
CA PHE A 60 0.86 20.34 2.22
C PHE A 60 -0.06 19.16 2.59
N ALA A 61 -0.36 18.28 1.63
CA ALA A 61 -1.10 17.05 1.88
C ALA A 61 -0.37 16.10 2.85
N SER A 62 0.92 15.87 2.62
CA SER A 62 1.76 15.00 3.46
C SER A 62 1.92 15.51 4.90
N LEU A 63 1.80 16.82 5.12
CA LEU A 63 1.83 17.45 6.43
C LEU A 63 0.43 17.69 7.01
N LYS A 64 -0.63 17.24 6.32
CA LYS A 64 -2.04 17.49 6.66
C LYS A 64 -2.36 18.97 6.88
N CYS A 65 -1.71 19.85 6.13
CA CYS A 65 -1.90 21.29 6.24
C CYS A 65 -2.92 21.76 5.21
N ARG A 66 -4.11 22.13 5.68
CA ARG A 66 -5.17 22.70 4.84
C ARG A 66 -5.13 24.22 4.84
N HIS A 67 -4.31 24.81 3.97
CA HIS A 67 -4.27 26.27 3.77
C HIS A 67 -5.19 26.67 2.61
N THR A 68 -6.50 26.84 2.89
CA THR A 68 -7.56 27.02 1.88
C THR A 68 -7.25 28.02 0.75
N PRO A 69 -6.77 29.26 1.02
CA PRO A 69 -6.47 30.20 -0.06
C PRO A 69 -5.37 29.71 -1.01
N LEU A 70 -4.37 29.00 -0.48
CA LEU A 70 -3.29 28.42 -1.28
C LEU A 70 -3.84 27.26 -2.11
N LEU A 71 -4.59 26.35 -1.47
CA LEU A 71 -5.18 25.17 -2.13
C LEU A 71 -6.06 25.56 -3.32
N GLN A 72 -6.93 26.55 -3.15
CA GLN A 72 -7.76 27.06 -4.23
C GLN A 72 -6.91 27.56 -5.41
N SER A 73 -5.86 28.34 -5.12
CA SER A 73 -4.99 28.91 -6.13
C SER A 73 -4.18 27.84 -6.88
N ILE A 74 -3.57 26.89 -6.16
CA ILE A 74 -2.75 25.83 -6.76
C ILE A 74 -3.59 24.77 -7.45
N ALA A 75 -4.79 24.43 -6.96
CA ALA A 75 -5.69 23.51 -7.66
C ALA A 75 -6.11 24.07 -9.02
N ALA A 76 -6.52 25.35 -9.07
CA ALA A 76 -6.84 26.02 -10.32
C ALA A 76 -5.65 26.09 -11.29
N SER A 77 -4.45 26.41 -10.77
CA SER A 77 -3.23 26.48 -11.59
C SER A 77 -2.81 25.11 -12.11
N SER A 78 -2.93 24.06 -11.30
CA SER A 78 -2.65 22.67 -11.70
C SER A 78 -3.61 22.21 -12.79
N ARG A 79 -4.92 22.51 -12.67
CA ARG A 79 -5.92 22.21 -13.70
C ARG A 79 -5.57 22.88 -15.03
N ALA A 80 -5.20 24.17 -15.00
CA ALA A 80 -4.82 24.93 -16.19
C ALA A 80 -3.55 24.38 -16.88
N ARG A 81 -2.66 23.72 -16.11
CA ARG A 81 -1.39 23.17 -16.60
C ARG A 81 -1.39 21.66 -16.78
N SER A 82 -2.53 20.98 -16.65
CA SER A 82 -2.58 19.51 -16.65
C SER A 82 -1.97 18.88 -17.92
N ILE A 83 -2.13 19.52 -19.09
CA ILE A 83 -1.56 19.04 -20.36
C ILE A 83 -0.03 19.12 -20.40
N GLN A 84 0.57 20.02 -19.61
CA GLN A 84 2.03 20.16 -19.48
C GLN A 84 2.61 19.24 -18.39
N ALA A 85 1.74 18.62 -17.59
CA ALA A 85 2.11 17.77 -16.49
C ALA A 85 2.39 16.34 -17.01
N ASN A 86 3.41 15.68 -16.44
CA ASN A 86 3.60 14.24 -16.69
C ASN A 86 2.61 13.40 -15.84
N SER A 87 2.58 12.09 -16.08
CA SER A 87 1.71 11.15 -15.36
C SER A 87 1.84 11.27 -13.83
N GLN A 88 3.08 11.30 -13.35
CA GLN A 88 3.39 11.41 -11.92
C GLN A 88 2.87 12.72 -11.33
N ASN A 89 2.99 13.84 -12.05
CA ASN A 89 2.46 15.12 -11.62
C ASN A 89 0.94 15.09 -11.49
N LEU A 90 0.23 14.53 -12.48
CA LEU A 90 -1.23 14.40 -12.45
C LEU A 90 -1.70 13.54 -11.26
N VAL A 91 -1.09 12.38 -11.08
CA VAL A 91 -1.43 11.42 -10.02
C VAL A 91 -1.15 12.00 -8.64
N ASN A 92 0.03 12.57 -8.41
CA ASN A 92 0.38 13.16 -7.12
C ASN A 92 -0.50 14.38 -6.80
N THR A 93 -0.92 15.14 -7.82
CA THR A 93 -1.85 16.26 -7.62
C THR A 93 -3.23 15.74 -7.21
N ALA A 94 -3.77 14.74 -7.93
CA ALA A 94 -5.05 14.11 -7.59
C ALA A 94 -5.03 13.51 -6.18
N TRP A 95 -4.00 12.73 -5.85
CA TRP A 95 -3.80 12.16 -4.52
C TRP A 95 -3.74 13.23 -3.44
N ALA A 96 -3.01 14.33 -3.67
CA ALA A 96 -2.88 15.37 -2.67
C ALA A 96 -4.19 16.14 -2.44
N LEU A 97 -5.01 16.35 -3.47
CA LEU A 97 -6.36 16.91 -3.32
C LEU A 97 -7.29 15.97 -2.54
N ASP A 98 -7.22 14.68 -2.83
CA ASP A 98 -7.99 13.63 -2.12
C ASP A 98 -7.63 13.57 -0.62
N VAL A 99 -6.34 13.53 -0.30
CA VAL A 99 -5.83 13.52 1.09
C VAL A 99 -6.26 14.76 1.87
N LEU A 100 -6.32 15.91 1.20
CA LEU A 100 -6.71 17.17 1.80
C LEU A 100 -8.23 17.35 1.88
N ASP A 101 -9.03 16.39 1.39
CA ASP A 101 -10.49 16.47 1.29
C ASP A 101 -10.94 17.73 0.52
N TRP A 102 -10.23 18.05 -0.56
CA TRP A 102 -10.50 19.22 -1.38
C TRP A 102 -11.61 18.94 -2.38
N ALA A 103 -12.81 19.46 -2.10
CA ALA A 103 -13.98 19.30 -2.96
C ALA A 103 -13.83 20.05 -4.30
N ASP A 104 -13.34 19.36 -5.32
CA ASP A 104 -13.33 19.80 -6.72
C ASP A 104 -13.54 18.61 -7.68
N PRO A 105 -14.77 18.06 -7.76
CA PRO A 105 -15.05 16.90 -8.62
C PRO A 105 -14.74 17.17 -10.10
N GLU A 106 -15.00 18.38 -10.59
CA GLU A 106 -14.70 18.75 -11.98
C GLU A 106 -13.20 18.79 -12.25
N GLY A 107 -12.41 19.36 -11.34
CA GLY A 107 -10.96 19.35 -11.44
C GLY A 107 -10.38 17.94 -11.37
N MET A 108 -10.92 17.09 -10.50
CA MET A 108 -10.53 15.69 -10.40
C MET A 108 -10.82 14.93 -11.70
N LEU A 109 -12.04 15.05 -12.24
CA LEU A 109 -12.42 14.46 -13.52
C LEU A 109 -11.50 14.93 -14.66
N HIS A 110 -11.23 16.22 -14.75
CA HIS A 110 -10.32 16.79 -15.76
C HIS A 110 -8.90 16.23 -15.65
N MET A 111 -8.40 16.07 -14.43
CA MET A 111 -7.05 15.55 -14.17
C MET A 111 -6.92 14.09 -14.62
N ILE A 112 -7.92 13.26 -14.27
CA ILE A 112 -7.94 11.84 -14.60
C ILE A 112 -8.17 11.63 -16.10
N ASP A 113 -9.08 12.38 -16.72
CA ASP A 113 -9.26 12.37 -18.18
C ASP A 113 -7.97 12.78 -18.91
N THR A 114 -7.28 13.81 -18.41
CA THR A 114 -5.98 14.21 -18.96
C THR A 114 -4.98 13.05 -18.86
N PHE A 115 -4.88 12.39 -17.69
CA PHE A 115 -4.00 11.24 -17.49
C PHE A 115 -4.32 10.12 -18.50
N THR A 116 -5.58 9.75 -18.65
CA THR A 116 -6.03 8.71 -19.60
C THR A 116 -5.59 9.01 -21.04
N ARG A 117 -5.69 10.27 -21.46
CA ARG A 117 -5.36 10.68 -22.83
C ARG A 117 -3.86 10.85 -23.10
N THR A 118 -3.05 11.18 -22.09
CA THR A 118 -1.65 11.58 -22.31
C THR A 118 -0.62 10.58 -21.76
N SER A 119 -1.00 9.71 -20.82
CA SER A 119 -0.05 8.94 -20.01
C SER A 119 0.10 7.48 -20.46
N HIS A 120 0.42 7.27 -21.75
CA HIS A 120 0.51 5.92 -22.34
C HIS A 120 1.60 5.01 -21.73
N ASN A 121 2.60 5.60 -21.08
CA ASN A 121 3.69 4.87 -20.40
C ASN A 121 3.59 5.00 -18.86
N ALA A 122 2.40 5.29 -18.34
CA ALA A 122 2.18 5.38 -16.91
C ALA A 122 2.47 4.06 -16.19
N LEU A 123 2.95 4.19 -14.96
CA LEU A 123 3.24 3.06 -14.09
C LEU A 123 1.95 2.49 -13.50
N GLY A 124 1.92 1.20 -13.20
CA GLY A 124 0.77 0.53 -12.60
C GLY A 124 0.39 1.11 -11.23
N ILE A 125 1.35 1.65 -10.46
CA ILE A 125 1.05 2.37 -9.23
C ILE A 125 0.25 3.66 -9.46
N GLU A 126 0.49 4.34 -10.58
CA GLU A 126 -0.21 5.57 -10.94
C GLU A 126 -1.69 5.27 -11.25
N TRP A 127 -1.92 4.26 -12.08
CA TRP A 127 -3.25 3.73 -12.37
C TRP A 127 -3.99 3.28 -11.11
N THR A 128 -3.32 2.50 -10.26
CA THR A 128 -3.90 1.99 -9.00
C THR A 128 -4.29 3.12 -8.05
N THR A 129 -3.46 4.16 -7.97
CA THR A 129 -3.73 5.33 -7.10
C THR A 129 -4.95 6.08 -7.58
N LEU A 130 -5.05 6.34 -8.89
CA LEU A 130 -6.21 7.03 -9.45
C LEU A 130 -7.49 6.18 -9.36
N ALA A 131 -7.40 4.86 -9.58
CA ALA A 131 -8.55 3.97 -9.46
C ALA A 131 -9.17 3.99 -8.06
N ALA A 132 -8.33 3.97 -7.02
CA ALA A 132 -8.80 4.10 -5.64
C ALA A 132 -9.53 5.44 -5.40
N ILE A 133 -9.05 6.55 -5.96
CA ILE A 133 -9.72 7.86 -5.87
C ILE A 133 -11.06 7.83 -6.63
N VAL A 134 -11.08 7.28 -7.84
CA VAL A 134 -12.30 7.18 -8.66
C VAL A 134 -13.41 6.42 -7.94
N GLU A 135 -13.07 5.33 -7.27
CA GLU A 135 -14.02 4.54 -6.49
C GLU A 135 -14.49 5.28 -5.24
N LYS A 136 -13.55 5.79 -4.44
CA LYS A 136 -13.83 6.52 -3.18
C LYS A 136 -14.73 7.73 -3.41
N GLU A 137 -14.45 8.52 -4.44
CA GLU A 137 -15.16 9.76 -4.77
C GLU A 137 -16.41 9.53 -5.65
N GLY A 138 -16.74 8.28 -5.98
CA GLY A 138 -17.91 7.95 -6.80
C GLY A 138 -17.83 8.46 -8.24
N LEU A 139 -16.64 8.65 -8.78
CA LEU A 139 -16.41 9.22 -10.12
C LEU A 139 -16.50 8.18 -11.25
N ALA A 140 -16.62 6.90 -10.91
CA ALA A 140 -16.64 5.79 -11.86
C ALA A 140 -17.61 5.97 -13.05
N PRO A 141 -18.87 6.45 -12.87
CA PRO A 141 -19.80 6.65 -13.99
C PRO A 141 -19.32 7.65 -15.05
N HIS A 142 -18.39 8.54 -14.69
CA HIS A 142 -17.88 9.61 -15.55
C HIS A 142 -16.55 9.27 -16.23
N LEU A 143 -15.90 8.17 -15.85
CA LEU A 143 -14.55 7.81 -16.29
C LEU A 143 -14.47 6.38 -16.89
N PRO A 144 -15.37 5.98 -17.82
CA PRO A 144 -15.40 4.62 -18.34
C PRO A 144 -14.15 4.22 -19.14
N GLU A 145 -13.49 5.18 -19.81
CA GLU A 145 -12.26 4.93 -20.56
C GLU A 145 -11.07 4.68 -19.62
N PHE A 146 -10.94 5.49 -18.57
CA PHE A 146 -9.94 5.28 -17.52
C PHE A 146 -10.10 3.92 -16.86
N LEU A 147 -11.32 3.57 -16.45
CA LEU A 147 -11.59 2.30 -15.75
C LEU A 147 -11.26 1.10 -16.63
N ARG A 148 -11.60 1.15 -17.92
CA ARG A 148 -11.22 0.10 -18.87
C ARG A 148 -9.70 0.00 -19.01
N GLY A 149 -9.00 1.12 -19.13
CA GLY A 149 -7.53 1.14 -19.18
C GLY A 149 -6.91 0.53 -17.93
N PHE A 150 -7.40 0.89 -16.74
CA PHE A 150 -6.96 0.30 -15.48
C PHE A 150 -7.24 -1.21 -15.43
N GLU A 151 -8.43 -1.63 -15.84
CA GLU A 151 -8.83 -3.03 -15.82
C GLU A 151 -7.97 -3.89 -16.75
N ASP A 152 -7.77 -3.44 -18.00
CA ASP A 152 -7.03 -4.15 -19.03
C ASP A 152 -5.52 -4.17 -18.76
N LEU A 153 -4.95 -3.08 -18.24
CA LEU A 153 -3.50 -2.95 -18.04
C LEU A 153 -3.04 -3.49 -16.68
N VAL A 154 -3.85 -3.33 -15.63
CA VAL A 154 -3.43 -3.59 -14.24
C VAL A 154 -4.24 -4.73 -13.61
N LEU A 155 -5.55 -4.55 -13.47
CA LEU A 155 -6.35 -5.40 -12.58
C LEU A 155 -6.50 -6.84 -13.12
N GLN A 156 -6.96 -7.01 -14.36
CA GLN A 156 -7.16 -8.33 -14.97
C GLN A 156 -5.83 -9.09 -15.12
N PRO A 157 -4.73 -8.49 -15.62
CA PRO A 157 -3.44 -9.17 -15.65
C PRO A 157 -2.94 -9.60 -14.26
N ALA A 158 -3.08 -8.76 -13.24
CA ALA A 158 -2.68 -9.12 -11.87
C ALA A 158 -3.47 -10.34 -11.36
N MET A 159 -4.79 -10.35 -11.54
CA MET A 159 -5.65 -11.47 -11.14
C MET A 159 -5.32 -12.73 -11.94
N ALA A 160 -5.05 -12.61 -13.24
CA ALA A 160 -4.68 -13.73 -14.10
C ALA A 160 -3.36 -14.36 -13.64
N HIS A 161 -2.33 -13.56 -13.33
CA HIS A 161 -1.06 -14.05 -12.81
C HIS A 161 -1.23 -14.76 -11.46
N LEU A 162 -1.96 -14.17 -10.51
CA LEU A 162 -2.23 -14.79 -9.21
C LEU A 162 -3.00 -16.11 -9.34
N ALA A 163 -4.01 -16.15 -10.21
CA ALA A 163 -4.75 -17.36 -10.49
C ALA A 163 -3.88 -18.43 -11.16
N ALA A 164 -2.95 -18.05 -12.04
CA ALA A 164 -2.00 -18.97 -12.68
C ALA A 164 -1.04 -19.59 -11.64
N LEU A 165 -0.49 -18.77 -10.73
CA LEU A 165 0.32 -19.28 -9.61
C LEU A 165 -0.45 -20.28 -8.76
N ARG A 166 -1.69 -19.96 -8.39
CA ARG A 166 -2.54 -20.85 -7.58
C ARG A 166 -2.81 -22.19 -8.29
N LYS A 167 -3.05 -22.15 -9.61
CA LYS A 167 -3.46 -23.32 -10.41
C LYS A 167 -2.29 -24.11 -10.99
N ALA A 168 -1.05 -23.69 -10.80
CA ALA A 168 0.12 -24.37 -11.35
C ALA A 168 0.20 -25.83 -10.87
N ALA A 169 0.11 -26.80 -11.78
CA ALA A 169 0.04 -28.21 -11.40
C ALA A 169 1.38 -28.77 -10.85
N THR A 170 2.51 -28.22 -11.31
CA THR A 170 3.86 -28.70 -10.94
C THR A 170 4.76 -27.52 -10.59
N ASP A 171 5.88 -27.79 -9.92
CA ASP A 171 6.85 -26.75 -9.55
C ASP A 171 7.57 -26.15 -10.79
N ALA A 172 7.66 -26.91 -11.87
CA ALA A 172 8.15 -26.40 -13.17
C ALA A 172 7.18 -25.36 -13.75
N VAL A 173 5.88 -25.67 -13.80
CA VAL A 173 4.84 -24.73 -14.24
C VAL A 173 4.81 -23.50 -13.33
N LEU A 174 4.92 -23.70 -12.00
CA LEU A 174 4.99 -22.59 -11.06
C LEU A 174 6.15 -21.65 -11.37
N THR A 175 7.33 -22.20 -11.70
CA THR A 175 8.52 -21.41 -12.03
C THR A 175 8.30 -20.54 -13.28
N GLU A 176 7.66 -21.09 -14.31
CA GLU A 176 7.29 -20.34 -15.52
C GLU A 176 6.27 -19.23 -15.22
N CYS A 177 5.23 -19.54 -14.42
CA CYS A 177 4.23 -18.54 -14.00
C CYS A 177 4.85 -17.43 -13.14
N MET A 178 5.75 -17.78 -12.21
CA MET A 178 6.49 -16.82 -11.39
C MET A 178 7.34 -15.89 -12.26
N LYS A 179 8.03 -16.44 -13.26
CA LYS A 179 8.80 -15.63 -14.21
C LYS A 179 7.92 -14.67 -15.00
N ALA A 180 6.81 -15.16 -15.57
CA ALA A 180 5.88 -14.32 -16.32
C ALA A 180 5.32 -13.18 -15.46
N PHE A 181 4.98 -13.48 -14.20
CA PHE A 181 4.49 -12.47 -13.27
C PHE A 181 5.58 -11.45 -12.90
N GLN A 182 6.80 -11.92 -12.64
CA GLN A 182 7.96 -11.07 -12.35
C GLN A 182 8.26 -10.10 -13.50
N ASP A 183 8.23 -10.60 -14.74
CA ASP A 183 8.47 -9.79 -15.94
C ASP A 183 7.37 -8.72 -16.11
N TRP A 184 6.09 -9.08 -15.88
CA TRP A 184 4.98 -8.12 -15.91
C TRP A 184 5.07 -7.05 -14.82
N VAL A 185 5.37 -7.43 -13.58
CA VAL A 185 5.51 -6.48 -12.45
C VAL A 185 6.63 -5.48 -12.69
N VAL A 186 7.75 -5.92 -13.26
CA VAL A 186 8.89 -5.04 -13.59
C VAL A 186 8.56 -4.13 -14.77
N ALA A 187 7.89 -4.65 -15.80
CA ALA A 187 7.49 -3.84 -16.94
C ALA A 187 6.52 -2.72 -16.55
N LEU A 188 5.52 -3.04 -15.72
CA LEU A 188 4.46 -2.10 -15.35
C LEU A 188 4.76 -1.31 -14.07
N GLN A 189 5.74 -1.70 -13.25
CA GLN A 189 6.05 -1.07 -11.95
C GLN A 189 4.84 -0.99 -11.00
N VAL A 190 4.24 -2.16 -10.72
CA VAL A 190 3.05 -2.31 -9.87
C VAL A 190 3.42 -2.96 -8.53
N PRO A 191 3.60 -2.18 -7.45
CA PRO A 191 4.00 -2.72 -6.16
C PRO A 191 2.82 -3.34 -5.38
N SER A 192 1.62 -2.81 -5.55
CA SER A 192 0.38 -3.15 -4.85
C SER A 192 -0.84 -2.77 -5.70
N LEU A 193 -2.02 -3.25 -5.32
CA LEU A 193 -3.29 -2.96 -6.00
C LEU A 193 -4.20 -2.01 -5.20
N GLY A 194 -3.69 -1.39 -4.12
CA GLY A 194 -4.49 -0.52 -3.26
C GLY A 194 -5.49 -1.31 -2.39
N ALA A 195 -6.14 -0.63 -1.45
CA ALA A 195 -7.01 -1.29 -0.47
C ALA A 195 -8.21 -2.00 -1.15
N GLU A 196 -8.88 -1.33 -2.08
CA GLU A 196 -10.11 -1.83 -2.70
C GLU A 196 -9.85 -3.07 -3.57
N HIS A 197 -8.88 -2.99 -4.49
CA HIS A 197 -8.64 -4.08 -5.43
C HIS A 197 -7.82 -5.24 -4.87
N THR A 198 -7.11 -5.05 -3.75
CA THR A 198 -6.38 -6.14 -3.09
C THR A 198 -7.31 -7.25 -2.63
N ARG A 199 -8.57 -6.96 -2.27
CA ARG A 199 -9.57 -7.99 -1.92
C ARG A 199 -9.90 -8.90 -3.10
N HIS A 200 -10.09 -8.33 -4.29
CA HIS A 200 -10.29 -9.10 -5.52
C HIS A 200 -9.05 -9.96 -5.85
N ALA A 201 -7.86 -9.43 -5.63
CA ALA A 201 -6.62 -10.14 -5.85
C ALA A 201 -6.42 -11.31 -4.87
N LEU A 202 -6.86 -11.18 -3.62
CA LEU A 202 -6.86 -12.28 -2.63
C LEU A 202 -7.74 -13.44 -3.10
N LEU A 203 -8.93 -13.16 -3.64
CA LEU A 203 -9.80 -14.19 -4.23
C LEU A 203 -9.12 -14.91 -5.40
N ALA A 204 -8.44 -14.17 -6.27
CA ALA A 204 -7.67 -14.76 -7.38
C ALA A 204 -6.51 -15.65 -6.87
N ALA A 205 -5.84 -15.22 -5.80
CA ALA A 205 -4.80 -15.97 -5.08
C ALA A 205 -5.37 -17.18 -4.31
N GLY A 206 -6.69 -17.28 -4.13
CA GLY A 206 -7.37 -18.41 -3.48
C GLY A 206 -7.60 -18.24 -1.98
N ALA A 207 -7.37 -17.05 -1.45
CA ALA A 207 -7.80 -16.68 -0.11
C ALA A 207 -9.22 -16.10 -0.12
N THR A 208 -9.90 -16.11 1.02
CA THR A 208 -11.13 -15.37 1.24
C THR A 208 -10.85 -14.08 2.01
N SER A 209 -11.70 -13.08 1.81
CA SER A 209 -11.69 -11.83 2.57
C SER A 209 -13.15 -11.45 2.85
N GLU A 210 -13.45 -11.13 4.11
CA GLU A 210 -14.78 -10.70 4.54
C GLU A 210 -14.86 -9.18 4.40
N GLY A 211 -15.79 -8.69 3.56
CA GLY A 211 -15.96 -7.27 3.33
C GLY A 211 -16.39 -6.49 4.58
N ARG A 212 -16.23 -5.16 4.57
CA ARG A 212 -16.85 -4.25 5.56
C ARG A 212 -18.38 -4.33 5.43
N GLY A 213 -19.01 -5.27 6.12
CA GLY A 213 -20.47 -5.38 6.25
C GLY A 213 -20.85 -5.61 7.71
N PRO A 214 -21.91 -4.96 8.23
CA PRO A 214 -22.31 -5.03 9.64
C PRO A 214 -22.97 -6.37 10.07
N GLU A 215 -23.02 -7.39 9.20
CA GLU A 215 -23.76 -8.65 9.46
C GLU A 215 -22.91 -9.94 9.39
N ALA A 216 -21.57 -9.88 9.33
CA ALA A 216 -20.74 -11.10 9.29
C ALA A 216 -20.24 -11.50 10.69
N ALA A 217 -20.76 -12.60 11.21
CA ALA A 217 -20.37 -13.20 12.48
C ALA A 217 -18.99 -13.88 12.41
N ASP A 218 -17.88 -13.11 12.42
CA ASP A 218 -16.55 -13.50 12.95
C ASP A 218 -15.55 -12.31 12.98
N GLN A 219 -15.99 -11.08 13.29
CA GLN A 219 -15.07 -9.92 13.37
C GLN A 219 -14.13 -9.95 14.60
N ASP A 220 -14.35 -10.88 15.53
CA ASP A 220 -13.60 -10.94 16.79
C ASP A 220 -12.13 -11.27 16.56
N TRP A 221 -11.78 -12.11 15.58
CA TRP A 221 -10.38 -12.42 15.30
C TRP A 221 -9.67 -11.27 14.59
N VAL A 222 -10.35 -10.56 13.68
CA VAL A 222 -9.80 -9.39 12.99
C VAL A 222 -9.46 -8.31 14.00
N ARG A 223 -10.35 -8.06 14.97
CA ARG A 223 -10.10 -7.10 16.05
C ARG A 223 -8.90 -7.49 16.92
N ARG A 224 -8.82 -8.75 17.36
CA ARG A 224 -7.66 -9.26 18.12
C ARG A 224 -6.35 -9.14 17.32
N ALA A 225 -6.40 -9.47 16.03
CA ALA A 225 -5.23 -9.40 15.16
C ALA A 225 -4.79 -7.94 14.93
N HIS A 226 -5.73 -7.04 14.70
CA HIS A 226 -5.50 -5.61 14.59
C HIS A 226 -4.85 -5.05 15.87
N ASP A 227 -5.41 -5.35 17.04
CA ASP A 227 -4.88 -4.85 18.32
C ASP A 227 -3.46 -5.39 18.57
N ALA A 228 -3.21 -6.68 18.32
CA ALA A 228 -1.88 -7.28 18.46
C ALA A 228 -0.85 -6.67 17.50
N VAL A 229 -1.26 -6.33 16.28
CA VAL A 229 -0.39 -5.65 15.32
C VAL A 229 -0.07 -4.23 15.78
N LEU A 230 -1.06 -3.46 16.27
CA LEU A 230 -0.84 -2.09 16.76
C LEU A 230 0.06 -2.03 18.00
N GLU A 231 0.04 -3.05 18.86
CA GLU A 231 0.99 -3.13 19.99
C GLU A 231 2.44 -3.32 19.52
N ALA A 232 2.64 -3.98 18.38
CA ALA A 232 3.97 -4.31 17.86
C ALA A 232 4.62 -3.18 17.03
N VAL A 233 3.84 -2.22 16.53
CA VAL A 233 4.34 -1.15 15.67
C VAL A 233 3.82 0.23 16.01
N TRP A 234 4.76 1.17 15.98
CA TRP A 234 4.52 2.60 15.98
C TRP A 234 5.13 3.19 14.71
N TRP A 235 4.36 4.02 14.01
CA TRP A 235 4.86 4.81 12.88
C TRP A 235 4.61 6.30 13.12
N SER A 236 5.62 7.13 12.82
CA SER A 236 5.49 8.59 12.84
C SER A 236 4.77 9.12 11.61
N CYS A 237 4.95 8.46 10.46
CA CYS A 237 4.36 8.85 9.18
C CYS A 237 4.01 7.61 8.34
N PRO A 238 3.11 7.73 7.35
CA PRO A 238 2.58 6.59 6.62
C PRO A 238 3.63 6.00 5.66
N HIS A 239 4.54 6.81 5.12
CA HIS A 239 5.67 6.33 4.33
C HIS A 239 6.56 5.36 5.10
N ALA A 240 6.76 5.59 6.41
CA ALA A 240 7.45 4.64 7.27
C ALA A 240 6.62 3.37 7.50
N ALA A 241 5.29 3.53 7.68
CA ALA A 241 4.36 2.43 7.90
C ALA A 241 4.27 1.45 6.72
N VAL A 242 4.28 1.97 5.49
CA VAL A 242 4.16 1.16 4.28
C VAL A 242 5.50 0.80 3.63
N SER A 243 6.60 1.11 4.31
CA SER A 243 7.92 0.62 3.92
C SER A 243 8.00 -0.90 4.05
N SER A 244 8.94 -1.54 3.35
CA SER A 244 9.17 -2.99 3.48
C SER A 244 9.42 -3.44 4.92
N GLN A 245 9.89 -2.53 5.78
CA GLN A 245 10.19 -2.77 7.19
C GLN A 245 9.08 -2.31 8.15
N GLY A 246 8.07 -1.59 7.65
CA GLY A 246 7.00 -1.01 8.46
C GLY A 246 5.78 -1.91 8.60
N VAL A 247 5.51 -2.76 7.59
CA VAL A 247 4.34 -3.64 7.59
C VAL A 247 4.54 -4.82 8.54
N VAL A 248 3.52 -5.09 9.35
CA VAL A 248 3.47 -6.17 10.33
C VAL A 248 2.32 -7.10 10.00
N ALA A 249 2.51 -8.38 10.25
CA ALA A 249 1.49 -9.40 10.02
C ALA A 249 1.22 -10.18 11.29
N TRP A 250 -0.04 -10.53 11.52
CA TRP A 250 -0.46 -11.48 12.53
C TRP A 250 -0.99 -12.73 11.84
N VAL A 251 -0.68 -13.91 12.36
CA VAL A 251 -1.23 -15.17 11.83
C VAL A 251 -1.71 -16.07 12.96
N SER A 252 -2.85 -16.69 12.74
CA SER A 252 -3.38 -17.81 13.52
C SER A 252 -3.71 -18.96 12.59
N ALA A 253 -3.51 -20.18 13.04
CA ALA A 253 -3.80 -21.36 12.25
C ALA A 253 -4.17 -22.55 13.12
N ARG A 254 -5.08 -23.36 12.61
CA ARG A 254 -5.32 -24.72 13.11
C ARG A 254 -5.33 -25.65 11.91
N LEU A 255 -4.27 -26.43 11.76
CA LEU A 255 -4.03 -27.31 10.63
C LEU A 255 -3.94 -28.75 11.10
N GLU A 256 -4.67 -29.64 10.44
CA GLU A 256 -4.62 -31.07 10.67
C GLU A 256 -3.81 -31.73 9.55
N VAL A 257 -2.68 -32.33 9.93
CA VAL A 257 -1.76 -33.04 9.05
C VAL A 257 -2.08 -34.54 9.11
N VAL A 258 -1.84 -35.24 8.00
CA VAL A 258 -2.02 -36.71 7.91
C VAL A 258 -1.29 -37.42 9.05
N GLY A 259 -1.98 -38.37 9.69
CA GLY A 259 -1.53 -39.02 10.92
C GLY A 259 -2.10 -38.40 12.20
N GLY A 260 -3.01 -37.41 12.09
CA GLY A 260 -3.73 -36.81 13.21
C GLY A 260 -2.94 -35.76 13.99
N VAL A 261 -1.79 -35.31 13.46
CA VAL A 261 -0.98 -34.27 14.08
C VAL A 261 -1.63 -32.91 13.82
N VAL A 262 -1.92 -32.18 14.89
CA VAL A 262 -2.50 -30.82 14.80
C VAL A 262 -1.39 -29.79 14.97
N VAL A 263 -1.16 -28.98 13.95
CA VAL A 263 -0.35 -27.77 14.01
C VAL A 263 -1.27 -26.62 14.43
N SER A 264 -0.99 -26.02 15.58
CA SER A 264 -1.78 -24.93 16.14
C SER A 264 -0.90 -23.71 16.39
N GLU A 265 -1.23 -22.61 15.74
CA GLU A 265 -0.67 -21.28 15.97
C GLU A 265 -1.81 -20.40 16.51
N PRO A 266 -1.87 -20.10 17.83
CA PRO A 266 -3.01 -19.41 18.43
C PRO A 266 -3.13 -17.94 18.02
N GLY A 267 -2.09 -17.36 17.42
CA GLY A 267 -2.03 -15.95 17.06
C GLY A 267 -0.66 -15.39 17.38
N ARG A 268 0.14 -15.13 16.35
CA ARG A 268 1.50 -14.60 16.50
C ARG A 268 1.77 -13.47 15.53
N VAL A 269 2.45 -12.45 16.03
CA VAL A 269 2.92 -11.29 15.25
C VAL A 269 4.29 -11.58 14.61
N PHE A 270 4.41 -11.18 13.35
CA PHE A 270 5.59 -11.25 12.50
C PHE A 270 5.92 -9.85 12.01
N VAL A 271 7.20 -9.50 12.08
CA VAL A 271 7.74 -8.26 11.53
C VAL A 271 8.62 -8.58 10.33
N ALA A 272 8.88 -7.58 9.50
CA ALA A 272 9.82 -7.72 8.41
C ALA A 272 11.25 -7.99 8.92
N ASP A 273 11.99 -8.84 8.21
CA ASP A 273 13.37 -9.19 8.54
C ASP A 273 14.06 -9.84 7.34
N ASP A 274 14.98 -9.10 6.74
CA ASP A 274 15.73 -9.54 5.57
C ASP A 274 16.97 -10.39 5.95
N SER A 275 17.29 -10.52 7.24
CA SER A 275 18.46 -11.28 7.72
C SER A 275 18.19 -12.78 7.86
N ALA A 276 16.93 -13.20 7.81
CA ALA A 276 16.49 -14.54 8.22
C ALA A 276 16.67 -15.66 7.18
N GLU A 277 17.34 -15.42 6.03
CA GLU A 277 17.52 -16.42 4.95
C GLU A 277 18.61 -17.46 5.24
N HIS A 278 18.45 -18.25 6.31
CA HIS A 278 19.43 -19.29 6.66
C HIS A 278 18.87 -20.72 6.55
N SER A 279 17.57 -20.91 6.25
CA SER A 279 16.96 -22.24 6.08
C SER A 279 16.47 -22.48 4.64
N ILE A 280 17.38 -22.99 3.81
CA ILE A 280 17.34 -22.99 2.33
C ILE A 280 16.11 -23.67 1.70
N LEU A 281 15.52 -24.72 2.31
CA LEU A 281 14.48 -25.51 1.63
C LEU A 281 13.06 -24.93 1.74
N VAL A 282 12.56 -24.71 2.97
CA VAL A 282 11.18 -24.19 3.18
C VAL A 282 11.05 -22.73 2.75
N GLU A 283 12.12 -21.93 2.90
CA GLU A 283 12.12 -20.53 2.45
C GLU A 283 11.97 -20.40 0.93
N ARG A 284 12.35 -21.42 0.15
CA ARG A 284 12.17 -21.43 -1.32
C ARG A 284 10.76 -21.85 -1.75
N MET A 285 9.91 -22.30 -0.83
CA MET A 285 8.54 -22.74 -1.17
C MET A 285 7.63 -21.58 -1.56
N LEU A 286 7.84 -20.39 -0.99
CA LEU A 286 7.10 -19.16 -1.34
C LEU A 286 8.08 -18.16 -1.97
N GLN A 287 8.15 -18.15 -3.29
CA GLN A 287 9.07 -17.30 -4.04
C GLN A 287 8.54 -15.85 -4.06
N PRO A 288 9.35 -14.85 -3.65
CA PRO A 288 8.93 -13.45 -3.71
C PRO A 288 8.99 -12.92 -5.15
N ILE A 289 8.20 -11.88 -5.42
CA ILE A 289 8.34 -11.04 -6.62
C ILE A 289 9.17 -9.80 -6.24
N TYR A 290 10.23 -9.53 -6.99
CA TYR A 290 11.14 -8.43 -6.74
C TYR A 290 10.70 -7.16 -7.48
N LEU A 291 10.69 -6.03 -6.78
CA LEU A 291 10.48 -4.71 -7.38
C LEU A 291 11.10 -3.63 -6.48
N GLN A 292 12.14 -2.97 -6.98
CA GLN A 292 12.92 -1.89 -6.35
C GLN A 292 13.66 -2.25 -5.04
N VAL A 293 13.02 -2.99 -4.15
CA VAL A 293 13.57 -3.46 -2.86
C VAL A 293 13.41 -4.99 -2.74
N PRO A 294 14.28 -5.67 -1.98
CA PRO A 294 14.05 -7.05 -1.58
C PRO A 294 12.72 -7.18 -0.84
N ARG A 295 11.92 -8.20 -1.20
CA ARG A 295 10.60 -8.48 -0.59
C ARG A 295 10.53 -9.85 0.07
N ASN A 296 11.70 -10.47 0.26
CA ASN A 296 11.87 -11.76 0.90
C ASN A 296 11.56 -11.70 2.40
N GLY A 297 11.92 -10.61 3.08
CA GLY A 297 11.69 -10.45 4.51
C GLY A 297 10.30 -10.00 4.92
N HIS A 298 9.36 -9.78 3.98
CA HIS A 298 8.03 -9.25 4.29
C HIS A 298 7.27 -10.10 5.34
N ALA A 299 6.62 -9.43 6.28
CA ALA A 299 5.99 -10.04 7.45
C ALA A 299 4.95 -11.13 7.08
N GLU A 300 4.10 -10.87 6.07
CA GLU A 300 3.07 -11.79 5.61
C GLU A 300 3.69 -13.08 5.07
N ARG A 301 4.74 -12.94 4.25
CA ARG A 301 5.49 -14.08 3.70
C ARG A 301 6.15 -14.89 4.82
N ARG A 302 6.78 -14.22 5.79
CA ARG A 302 7.42 -14.88 6.94
C ARG A 302 6.42 -15.66 7.78
N ALA A 303 5.24 -15.09 8.01
CA ALA A 303 4.15 -15.74 8.73
C ALA A 303 3.74 -17.06 8.03
N LEU A 304 3.52 -17.02 6.72
CA LEU A 304 3.17 -18.21 5.93
C LEU A 304 4.31 -19.25 5.89
N ILE A 305 5.57 -18.82 5.74
CA ILE A 305 6.74 -19.72 5.80
C ILE A 305 6.84 -20.39 7.19
N SER A 306 6.55 -19.66 8.27
CA SER A 306 6.54 -20.22 9.62
C SER A 306 5.54 -21.37 9.73
N LEU A 307 4.33 -21.21 9.18
CA LEU A 307 3.33 -22.28 9.15
C LEU A 307 3.80 -23.48 8.30
N LEU A 308 4.38 -23.25 7.11
CA LEU A 308 4.92 -24.32 6.28
C LEU A 308 6.03 -25.10 7.00
N ARG A 309 6.89 -24.42 7.78
CA ARG A 309 7.91 -25.10 8.60
C ARG A 309 7.27 -25.97 9.69
N GLN A 310 6.21 -25.49 10.34
CA GLN A 310 5.51 -26.27 11.37
C GLN A 310 4.82 -27.50 10.77
N VAL A 311 4.14 -27.34 9.62
CA VAL A 311 3.54 -28.45 8.87
C VAL A 311 4.60 -29.47 8.42
N SER A 312 5.71 -28.99 7.86
CA SER A 312 6.82 -29.86 7.43
C SER A 312 7.39 -30.71 8.57
N ARG A 313 7.48 -30.14 9.79
CA ARG A 313 7.93 -30.87 11.00
C ARG A 313 6.89 -31.86 11.53
N ALA A 314 5.62 -31.68 11.19
CA ALA A 314 4.53 -32.54 11.61
C ALA A 314 4.38 -33.79 10.73
N PHE A 315 5.02 -33.84 9.55
CA PHE A 315 5.06 -35.05 8.74
C PHE A 315 5.81 -36.17 9.48
N SER A 316 5.17 -37.34 9.59
CA SER A 316 5.79 -38.54 10.15
C SER A 316 6.71 -39.22 9.13
N TYR A 317 7.67 -40.03 9.58
CA TYR A 317 8.53 -40.84 8.70
C TYR A 317 7.74 -41.88 7.87
N GLU A 318 6.55 -42.27 8.31
CA GLU A 318 5.71 -43.29 7.66
C GLU A 318 4.82 -42.71 6.55
N HIS A 319 4.58 -41.40 6.55
CA HIS A 319 3.80 -40.72 5.53
C HIS A 319 4.72 -39.91 4.61
N ARG A 320 4.45 -39.95 3.29
CA ARG A 320 5.09 -39.02 2.34
C ARG A 320 4.70 -37.58 2.69
N GLU A 321 5.36 -36.58 2.11
CA GLU A 321 4.97 -35.18 2.27
C GLU A 321 3.50 -34.98 1.83
N CYS A 322 2.57 -34.91 2.80
CA CYS A 322 1.13 -34.89 2.59
C CYS A 322 0.58 -33.45 2.60
N TRP A 323 1.20 -32.57 1.81
CA TRP A 323 0.80 -31.16 1.71
C TRP A 323 -0.64 -31.00 1.23
N ASP A 324 -1.03 -31.71 0.18
CA ASP A 324 -2.35 -31.65 -0.46
C ASP A 324 -3.47 -32.27 0.38
N GLU A 325 -3.12 -33.10 1.36
CA GLU A 325 -4.05 -33.71 2.28
C GLU A 325 -4.29 -32.90 3.56
N THR A 326 -3.37 -32.01 3.92
CA THR A 326 -3.46 -31.15 5.11
C THR A 326 -4.69 -30.24 5.02
N ARG A 327 -5.48 -30.18 6.10
CA ARG A 327 -6.75 -29.42 6.16
C ARG A 327 -6.74 -28.43 7.31
N GLY A 328 -7.70 -27.49 7.29
CA GLY A 328 -7.94 -26.59 8.40
C GLY A 328 -8.05 -25.15 7.95
N THR A 329 -7.76 -24.22 8.86
CA THR A 329 -7.95 -22.80 8.64
C THR A 329 -6.69 -22.01 9.00
N VAL A 330 -6.38 -21.03 8.18
CA VAL A 330 -5.36 -19.99 8.44
C VAL A 330 -6.06 -18.64 8.39
N GLN A 331 -5.81 -17.83 9.40
CA GLN A 331 -6.21 -16.43 9.48
C GLN A 331 -4.94 -15.58 9.44
N LEU A 332 -4.83 -14.70 8.45
CA LEU A 332 -3.72 -13.78 8.28
C LEU A 332 -4.26 -12.36 8.30
N TYR A 333 -3.67 -11.51 9.14
CA TYR A 333 -3.95 -10.10 9.18
C TYR A 333 -2.69 -9.31 8.86
N ALA A 334 -2.75 -8.34 7.95
CA ALA A 334 -1.64 -7.43 7.69
C ALA A 334 -1.99 -6.00 8.13
N SER A 335 -1.02 -5.29 8.70
CA SER A 335 -1.18 -3.90 9.15
C SER A 335 -1.45 -2.91 8.01
N HIS A 336 -1.19 -3.36 6.78
CA HIS A 336 -1.42 -2.65 5.54
C HIS A 336 -1.84 -3.65 4.47
N PHE A 337 -2.50 -3.20 3.40
CA PHE A 337 -2.87 -4.10 2.31
C PHE A 337 -1.63 -4.81 1.72
N PRO A 338 -1.68 -6.13 1.50
CA PRO A 338 -0.55 -6.89 0.97
C PRO A 338 -0.04 -6.37 -0.37
N CYS A 339 1.28 -6.30 -0.52
CA CYS A 339 1.90 -6.00 -1.81
C CYS A 339 1.76 -7.18 -2.80
N ILE A 340 2.05 -6.96 -4.08
CA ILE A 340 1.98 -8.00 -5.12
C ILE A 340 2.81 -9.25 -4.77
N SER A 341 3.97 -9.08 -4.11
CA SER A 341 4.80 -10.21 -3.69
C SER A 341 4.15 -11.03 -2.56
N CYS A 342 3.47 -10.37 -1.63
CA CYS A 342 2.73 -11.04 -0.56
C CYS A 342 1.49 -11.77 -1.13
N LEU A 343 0.79 -11.16 -2.09
CA LEU A 343 -0.31 -11.82 -2.82
C LEU A 343 0.19 -13.06 -3.59
N ALA A 344 1.35 -12.98 -4.25
CA ALA A 344 1.99 -14.13 -4.89
C ALA A 344 2.37 -15.22 -3.87
N SER A 345 2.79 -14.84 -2.67
CA SER A 345 3.09 -15.78 -1.57
C SER A 345 1.82 -16.48 -1.08
N VAL A 346 0.70 -15.75 -0.94
CA VAL A 346 -0.61 -16.32 -0.63
C VAL A 346 -1.04 -17.31 -1.72
N ALA A 347 -0.90 -16.96 -3.00
CA ALA A 347 -1.25 -17.84 -4.12
C ALA A 347 -0.46 -19.16 -4.11
N GLN A 348 0.85 -19.07 -3.83
CA GLN A 348 1.73 -20.24 -3.70
C GLN A 348 1.39 -21.09 -2.47
N PHE A 349 1.01 -20.46 -1.35
CA PHE A 349 0.58 -21.16 -0.14
C PHE A 349 -0.73 -21.92 -0.38
N CYS A 350 -1.74 -21.27 -0.97
CA CYS A 350 -3.02 -21.89 -1.34
C CYS A 350 -2.84 -23.01 -2.37
N ARG A 351 -1.90 -22.88 -3.32
CA ARG A 351 -1.52 -23.97 -4.23
C ARG A 351 -0.98 -25.18 -3.49
N ARG A 352 -0.09 -24.96 -2.51
CA ARG A 352 0.59 -26.02 -1.76
C ARG A 352 -0.36 -26.75 -0.81
N LEU A 353 -1.29 -26.03 -0.20
CA LEU A 353 -2.24 -26.51 0.80
C LEU A 353 -3.69 -26.32 0.31
N PRO A 354 -4.12 -27.02 -0.77
CA PRO A 354 -5.40 -26.79 -1.44
C PRO A 354 -6.65 -27.09 -0.61
N ARG A 355 -6.52 -27.82 0.51
CA ARG A 355 -7.63 -28.14 1.43
C ARG A 355 -7.64 -27.27 2.70
N VAL A 356 -6.75 -26.27 2.78
CA VAL A 356 -6.71 -25.28 3.85
C VAL A 356 -7.47 -24.05 3.41
N THR A 357 -8.41 -23.59 4.23
CA THR A 357 -9.08 -22.31 4.03
C THR A 357 -8.19 -21.19 4.55
N VAL A 358 -7.82 -20.25 3.68
CA VAL A 358 -6.98 -19.10 4.04
C VAL A 358 -7.85 -17.85 4.02
N GLN A 359 -8.07 -17.26 5.20
CA GLN A 359 -8.72 -15.96 5.38
C GLN A 359 -7.63 -14.89 5.51
N VAL A 360 -7.73 -13.83 4.70
CA VAL A 360 -6.79 -12.70 4.75
C VAL A 360 -7.54 -11.40 4.93
N GLU A 361 -7.22 -10.68 5.99
CA GLU A 361 -7.70 -9.32 6.24
C GLU A 361 -6.53 -8.35 6.39
N PHE A 362 -6.81 -7.05 6.25
CA PHE A 362 -5.76 -6.04 6.36
C PHE A 362 -6.28 -4.67 6.78
N GLY A 363 -5.40 -3.93 7.45
CA GLY A 363 -5.57 -2.51 7.76
C GLY A 363 -5.17 -1.61 6.59
N ASN A 364 -5.37 -0.31 6.77
CA ASN A 364 -4.88 0.69 5.83
C ASN A 364 -4.14 1.79 6.60
N ALA A 365 -2.84 1.58 6.79
CA ALA A 365 -1.96 2.54 7.45
C ALA A 365 -2.05 3.99 6.92
N TRP A 366 -2.46 4.21 5.66
CA TRP A 366 -2.70 5.57 5.14
C TRP A 366 -3.95 6.20 5.74
N THR A 367 -5.06 5.45 5.83
CA THR A 367 -6.31 5.90 6.47
C THR A 367 -6.08 6.12 7.96
N ASP A 368 -5.44 5.15 8.63
CA ASP A 368 -5.12 5.25 10.06
C ASP A 368 -4.24 6.48 10.33
N TRP A 369 -3.26 6.72 9.45
CA TRP A 369 -2.47 7.94 9.52
C TRP A 369 -3.32 9.18 9.29
N GLN A 370 -4.18 9.26 8.28
CA GLN A 370 -5.03 10.43 7.97
C GLN A 370 -5.96 10.79 9.14
N GLU A 371 -6.60 9.80 9.75
CA GLU A 371 -7.55 9.99 10.86
C GLU A 371 -6.86 10.32 12.18
N ARG A 372 -5.55 10.02 12.29
CA ARG A 372 -4.79 10.29 13.51
C ARG A 372 -4.81 11.78 13.87
N PRO A 373 -5.22 12.13 15.11
CA PRO A 373 -5.17 13.50 15.60
C PRO A 373 -3.76 14.07 15.49
N LEU A 374 -3.66 15.34 15.10
CA LEU A 374 -2.41 16.07 15.26
C LEU A 374 -2.11 16.10 16.77
N PRO A 375 -0.86 15.86 17.19
CA PRO A 375 -0.49 16.09 18.58
C PRO A 375 -0.95 17.50 18.96
N GLU A 376 -1.67 17.64 20.07
CA GLU A 376 -1.87 18.96 20.66
C GLU A 376 -0.50 19.62 20.74
N GLN A 377 -0.41 20.92 20.40
CA GLN A 377 0.83 21.68 20.49
C GLN A 377 1.30 21.65 21.95
N SER A 378 2.02 20.59 22.34
CA SER A 378 2.73 20.56 23.60
C SER A 378 3.78 21.64 23.48
N SER A 379 3.56 22.71 24.23
CA SER A 379 4.63 23.57 24.70
C SER A 379 5.76 22.66 25.14
N GLU A 380 6.93 22.82 24.52
CA GLU A 380 8.14 21.95 24.63
C GLU A 380 8.32 20.94 23.49
N GLY A 381 8.67 21.47 22.31
CA GLY A 381 10.04 21.29 21.79
C GLY A 381 10.53 19.88 21.45
N THR A 382 9.68 18.86 21.48
CA THR A 382 10.07 17.51 21.06
C THR A 382 9.69 17.35 19.59
N PRO A 383 10.64 17.37 18.64
CA PRO A 383 10.33 16.97 17.28
C PRO A 383 9.94 15.49 17.34
N ILE A 384 8.73 15.15 16.91
CA ILE A 384 8.32 13.76 16.70
C ILE A 384 9.02 13.28 15.42
N LEU A 385 10.35 13.24 15.45
CA LEU A 385 11.20 12.50 14.52
C LEU A 385 11.47 11.16 15.18
N ALA A 386 10.50 10.24 15.13
CA ALA A 386 10.70 8.90 15.67
C ALA A 386 9.99 7.86 14.80
N ILE A 387 10.70 7.39 13.78
CA ILE A 387 10.56 6.03 13.29
C ILE A 387 11.20 5.14 14.36
N GLY A 388 10.45 4.23 14.97
CA GLY A 388 10.98 3.36 16.03
C GLY A 388 10.03 2.22 16.37
N ARG A 389 10.61 1.02 16.54
CA ARG A 389 9.91 -0.19 17.04
C ARG A 389 9.48 0.05 18.49
N ALA A 390 8.28 -0.40 18.87
CA ALA A 390 7.98 -0.55 20.30
C ALA A 390 8.98 -1.56 20.89
N ALA A 391 9.53 -1.23 22.06
CA ALA A 391 10.58 -2.00 22.72
C ALA A 391 10.08 -3.36 23.22
#